data_AF-A0A7S4UWK8-F1
#
_entry.id   AF-A0A7S4UWK8-F1
#
_cell.length_a   1.000
_cell.length_b   1.000
_cell.length_c   1.000
_cell.angle_alpha   90.00
_cell.angle_beta   90.00
_cell.angle_gamma   90.00
#
_symmetry.space_group_name_H-M   'P 1'
#
loop_
_entity.id
_entity.type
_entity.pdbx_description
1 polymer ?
#
loop_
_entity_poly.entity_id
_entity_poly.type
_entity_poly.pdbx_seq_one_letter_code
_entity_poly.pdbx_strand_id
1 'polypeptide(L)'
;GRLSGETLLQVLGTNSSAAGPREATSAIWWTSPPACLGCGGFLRPAVLMFGDADASLVGRLQAASERYQEWEEHMETQAAEAGARVVLLELGCGTRVPSVRAECEEVLRDTLGRGGQAVLIRVNPDFPDNKDLPEHTISIKDTALSALTRIDAAMGAG
;
A
#
# COMPACT_ATOMS: atom_id res chain seq x y z
N GLY A 1 -18.66 12.97 -31.49
CA GLY A 1 -17.99 13.92 -32.39
C GLY A 1 -16.51 13.75 -32.25
N ARG A 2 -15.80 13.44 -33.34
CA ARG A 2 -14.33 13.42 -33.39
C ARG A 2 -13.82 14.84 -33.17
N LEU A 3 -12.89 15.02 -32.23
CA LEU A 3 -12.13 16.25 -32.12
C LEU A 3 -11.02 16.21 -33.18
N SER A 4 -11.02 17.20 -34.07
CA SER A 4 -10.00 17.43 -35.10
C SER A 4 -8.72 17.97 -34.45
N GLY A 5 -7.57 17.54 -34.96
CA GLY A 5 -6.24 17.76 -34.40
C GLY A 5 -5.64 19.15 -34.60
N GLU A 6 -6.36 20.23 -34.22
CA GLU A 6 -5.87 21.61 -34.39
C GLU A 6 -6.00 22.47 -33.12
N THR A 7 -5.80 21.89 -31.92
CA THR A 7 -5.64 22.71 -30.71
C THR A 7 -4.50 22.18 -29.82
N LEU A 8 -3.39 21.84 -30.47
CA LEU A 8 -2.10 21.64 -29.85
C LEU A 8 -1.16 22.59 -30.59
N LEU A 9 -0.49 23.51 -29.88
CA LEU A 9 0.38 24.59 -30.38
C LEU A 9 -0.31 25.95 -30.56
N GLN A 10 -0.68 26.57 -29.44
CA GLN A 10 -0.69 28.03 -29.35
C GLN A 10 -0.04 28.50 -28.04
N VAL A 11 1.17 28.01 -27.79
CA VAL A 11 2.16 28.67 -26.92
C VAL A 11 3.53 28.45 -27.54
N LEU A 12 3.72 28.96 -28.76
CA LEU A 12 5.07 29.13 -29.33
C LEU A 12 5.32 30.64 -29.43
N GLY A 13 6.30 31.07 -28.65
CA GLY A 13 6.68 32.46 -28.47
C GLY A 13 7.10 33.14 -29.76
N THR A 14 6.76 34.42 -29.86
CA THR A 14 7.31 35.33 -30.84
C THR A 14 8.74 35.69 -30.43
N ASN A 15 9.69 35.30 -31.28
CA ASN A 15 11.11 35.60 -31.12
C ASN A 15 11.38 37.00 -31.68
N SER A 16 11.79 37.96 -30.83
CA SER A 16 12.36 39.23 -31.28
C SER A 16 13.74 39.41 -30.65
N SER A 17 14.71 39.65 -31.52
CA SER A 17 16.15 39.69 -31.28
C SER A 17 16.61 40.95 -30.55
N ALA A 18 17.24 40.79 -29.39
CA ALA A 18 18.30 41.67 -28.89
C ALA A 18 19.13 40.92 -27.83
N ALA A 19 20.44 40.83 -28.05
CA ALA A 19 21.38 40.16 -27.15
C ALA A 19 21.55 40.97 -25.85
N GLY A 20 20.98 40.47 -24.75
CA GLY A 20 21.21 40.91 -23.37
C GLY A 20 21.90 39.82 -22.54
N PRO A 21 22.43 40.16 -21.34
CA PRO A 21 23.30 39.27 -20.57
C PRO A 21 22.60 37.94 -20.24
N ARG A 22 23.37 36.85 -20.27
CA ARG A 22 22.91 35.50 -19.95
C ARG A 22 22.55 35.41 -18.46
N GLU A 23 21.33 35.83 -18.12
CA GLU A 23 20.73 35.56 -16.82
C GLU A 23 20.38 34.08 -16.75
N ALA A 24 20.88 33.43 -15.70
CA ALA A 24 20.52 32.07 -15.36
C ALA A 24 19.02 32.02 -15.03
N THR A 25 18.19 31.65 -15.99
CA THR A 25 16.78 31.35 -15.73
C THR A 25 16.71 30.01 -14.99
N SER A 26 16.80 30.15 -13.66
CA SER A 26 16.27 29.21 -12.66
C SER A 26 15.11 28.42 -13.24
N ALA A 27 15.30 27.11 -13.40
CA ALA A 27 14.26 26.22 -13.87
C ALA A 27 12.95 26.46 -13.07
N ILE A 28 11.84 26.55 -13.79
CA ILE A 28 10.53 26.90 -13.23
C ILE A 28 9.98 25.64 -12.54
N TRP A 29 10.25 25.50 -11.24
CA TRP A 29 9.65 24.44 -10.40
C TRP A 29 8.29 24.85 -9.81
N TRP A 30 7.61 25.86 -10.38
CA TRP A 30 6.50 26.56 -9.73
C TRP A 30 5.20 26.54 -10.56
N THR A 31 4.67 25.35 -10.85
CA THR A 31 3.23 25.24 -11.12
C THR A 31 2.50 25.12 -9.80
N SER A 32 1.52 26.01 -9.56
CA SER A 32 0.65 25.94 -8.39
C SER A 32 0.01 24.54 -8.28
N PRO A 33 -0.12 23.97 -7.06
CA PRO A 33 -0.78 22.69 -6.90
C PRO A 33 -2.21 22.78 -7.44
N PRO A 34 -2.73 21.73 -8.08
CA PRO A 34 -4.11 21.72 -8.56
C PRO A 34 -5.05 21.94 -7.36
N ALA A 35 -6.10 22.74 -7.54
CA ALA A 35 -7.04 23.08 -6.48
C ALA A 35 -8.35 22.30 -6.63
N CYS A 36 -9.01 22.01 -5.51
CA CYS A 36 -10.30 21.37 -5.47
C CYS A 36 -11.38 22.35 -5.97
N LEU A 37 -12.16 21.95 -6.97
CA LEU A 37 -13.25 22.77 -7.50
C LEU A 37 -14.39 23.00 -6.50
N GLY A 38 -14.50 22.16 -5.45
CA GLY A 38 -15.54 22.27 -4.43
C GLY A 38 -15.17 23.15 -3.25
N CYS A 39 -13.97 22.99 -2.68
CA CYS A 39 -13.54 23.70 -1.47
C CYS A 39 -12.37 24.69 -1.68
N GLY A 40 -11.77 24.71 -2.86
CA GLY A 40 -10.60 25.56 -3.17
C GLY A 40 -9.27 25.11 -2.55
N GLY A 41 -9.28 24.08 -1.70
CA GLY A 41 -8.06 23.53 -1.09
C GLY A 41 -7.12 22.87 -2.10
N PHE A 42 -5.83 22.76 -1.78
CA PHE A 42 -4.87 22.08 -2.65
C PHE A 42 -5.12 20.58 -2.70
N LEU A 43 -5.20 20.05 -3.91
CA LEU A 43 -5.24 18.62 -4.17
C LEU A 43 -3.86 18.01 -3.94
N ARG A 44 -3.86 16.77 -3.45
CA ARG A 44 -2.68 15.95 -3.21
C ARG A 44 -2.97 14.51 -3.64
N PRO A 45 -1.94 13.66 -3.82
CA PRO A 45 -2.14 12.23 -3.98
C PRO A 45 -3.00 11.67 -2.84
N ALA A 46 -3.88 10.73 -3.16
CA ALA A 46 -4.76 10.05 -2.22
C ALA A 46 -3.97 9.01 -1.39
N VAL A 47 -2.97 9.49 -0.65
CA VAL A 47 -2.14 8.72 0.27
C VAL A 47 -2.48 9.17 1.68
N LEU A 48 -2.66 8.24 2.62
CA LEU A 48 -2.91 8.58 4.01
C LEU A 48 -1.68 9.25 4.63
N MET A 49 -1.85 10.47 5.14
CA MET A 49 -0.80 11.20 5.84
C MET A 49 -1.02 11.16 7.37
N PHE A 50 -0.01 11.52 8.15
CA PHE A 50 -0.18 11.66 9.60
C PHE A 50 -1.09 12.84 9.93
N GLY A 51 -2.10 12.61 10.78
CA GLY A 51 -3.07 13.64 11.16
C GLY A 51 -4.02 14.05 10.03
N ASP A 52 -4.17 13.20 9.01
CA ASP A 52 -5.05 13.46 7.88
C ASP A 52 -6.51 13.58 8.33
N ALA A 53 -7.18 14.64 7.87
CA ALA A 53 -8.57 14.94 8.18
C ALA A 53 -9.42 15.08 6.91
N ASP A 54 -8.88 14.69 5.74
CA ASP A 54 -9.68 14.63 4.51
C ASP A 54 -10.79 13.59 4.66
N ALA A 55 -12.01 14.08 4.92
CA ALA A 55 -13.17 13.24 5.16
C ALA A 55 -13.45 12.26 4.00
N SER A 56 -13.11 12.62 2.76
CA SER A 56 -13.31 11.75 1.60
C SER A 56 -12.32 10.59 1.59
N LEU A 57 -11.08 10.79 2.04
CA LEU A 57 -10.08 9.74 2.15
C LEU A 57 -10.33 8.90 3.40
N VAL A 58 -10.49 9.54 4.56
CA VAL A 58 -10.70 8.87 5.85
C VAL A 58 -11.96 8.01 5.82
N GLY A 59 -13.08 8.54 5.32
CA GLY A 59 -14.33 7.77 5.23
C GLY A 59 -14.22 6.53 4.32
N ARG A 60 -13.46 6.62 3.22
CA ARG A 60 -13.20 5.46 2.33
C ARG A 60 -12.34 4.39 3.01
N LEU A 61 -11.30 4.81 3.72
CA LEU A 61 -10.41 3.91 4.46
C LEU A 61 -11.17 3.23 5.60
N GLN A 62 -11.98 3.98 6.35
CA GLN A 62 -12.83 3.43 7.41
C GLN A 62 -13.80 2.38 6.87
N ALA A 63 -14.55 2.70 5.81
CA ALA A 63 -15.48 1.73 5.22
C ALA A 63 -14.76 0.48 4.66
N ALA A 64 -13.52 0.62 4.18
CA ALA A 64 -12.72 -0.52 3.76
C ALA A 64 -12.24 -1.36 4.95
N SER A 65 -11.85 -0.71 6.04
CA SER A 65 -11.47 -1.36 7.29
C SER A 65 -12.63 -2.14 7.88
N GLU A 66 -13.83 -1.56 7.95
CA GLU A 66 -15.04 -2.22 8.46
C GLU A 66 -15.35 -3.50 7.68
N ARG A 67 -15.35 -3.44 6.34
CA ARG A 67 -15.57 -4.64 5.51
C ARG A 67 -14.50 -5.72 5.69
N TYR A 68 -13.24 -5.30 5.87
CA TYR A 68 -12.14 -6.22 6.11
C TYR A 68 -12.31 -6.95 7.46
N GLN A 69 -12.63 -6.20 8.51
CA GLN A 69 -12.86 -6.73 9.86
C GLN A 69 -14.06 -7.70 9.92
N GLU A 70 -15.17 -7.36 9.25
CA GLU A 70 -16.32 -8.27 9.12
C GLU A 70 -15.96 -9.59 8.42
N TRP A 71 -15.15 -9.52 7.36
CA TRP A 71 -14.69 -10.70 6.64
C TRP A 71 -13.71 -11.52 7.48
N GLU A 72 -12.79 -10.87 8.17
CA GLU A 72 -11.79 -11.49 9.05
C GLU A 72 -12.47 -12.32 10.14
N GLU A 73 -13.36 -11.72 10.93
CA GLU A 73 -14.07 -12.42 12.01
C GLU A 73 -14.84 -13.66 11.49
N HIS A 74 -15.47 -13.53 10.31
CA HIS A 74 -16.16 -14.63 9.68
C HIS A 74 -15.21 -15.75 9.25
N MET A 75 -14.10 -15.40 8.59
CA MET A 75 -13.08 -16.34 8.13
C MET A 75 -12.48 -17.12 9.30
N GLU A 76 -12.13 -16.43 10.39
CA GLU A 76 -11.55 -17.06 11.59
C GLU A 76 -12.52 -18.06 12.23
N THR A 77 -13.79 -17.66 12.37
CA THR A 77 -14.83 -18.53 12.93
C THR A 77 -15.02 -19.77 12.08
N GLN A 78 -15.14 -19.60 10.76
CA GLN A 78 -15.27 -20.71 9.82
C GLN A 78 -14.04 -21.63 9.83
N ALA A 79 -12.83 -21.07 9.89
CA ALA A 79 -11.61 -21.85 9.93
C ALA A 79 -11.54 -22.70 11.19
N ALA A 80 -11.92 -22.15 12.34
CA ALA A 80 -11.97 -22.88 13.61
C ALA A 80 -13.01 -24.01 13.57
N GLU A 81 -14.25 -23.72 13.14
CA GLU A 81 -15.33 -24.71 13.05
C GLU A 81 -15.01 -25.85 12.08
N ALA A 82 -14.38 -25.54 10.95
CA ALA A 82 -13.98 -26.53 9.95
C ALA A 82 -12.69 -27.29 10.31
N GLY A 83 -11.97 -26.87 11.36
CA GLY A 83 -10.63 -27.37 11.67
C GLY A 83 -9.62 -27.08 10.55
N ALA A 84 -9.84 -26.03 9.77
CA ALA A 84 -8.97 -25.61 8.69
C ALA A 84 -7.67 -24.99 9.23
N ARG A 85 -6.63 -24.98 8.39
CA ARG A 85 -5.35 -24.34 8.69
C ARG A 85 -5.25 -23.02 7.95
N VAL A 86 -5.12 -21.93 8.70
CA VAL A 86 -4.89 -20.59 8.17
C VAL A 86 -3.40 -20.35 8.02
N VAL A 87 -3.00 -19.79 6.89
CA VAL A 87 -1.62 -19.36 6.65
C VAL A 87 -1.65 -17.86 6.38
N LEU A 88 -0.97 -17.10 7.23
CA LEU A 88 -0.75 -15.67 7.03
C LEU A 88 0.59 -15.49 6.32
N LEU A 89 0.61 -14.81 5.17
CA LEU A 89 1.84 -14.55 4.42
C LEU A 89 2.17 -13.05 4.47
N GLU A 90 3.15 -12.68 5.30
CA GLU A 90 3.65 -11.31 5.42
C GLU A 90 4.91 -11.13 4.56
N LEU A 91 4.91 -10.15 3.66
CA LEU A 91 6.00 -9.92 2.71
C LEU A 91 6.56 -8.50 2.83
N GLY A 92 7.85 -8.38 3.19
CA GLY A 92 8.60 -7.12 3.08
C GLY A 92 8.14 -6.00 4.04
N CYS A 93 7.29 -6.29 5.02
CA CYS A 93 6.82 -5.30 5.98
C CYS A 93 7.96 -4.86 6.90
N GLY A 94 8.28 -3.56 6.92
CA GLY A 94 9.30 -2.99 7.81
C GLY A 94 8.78 -2.73 9.22
N THR A 95 9.62 -2.11 10.06
CA THR A 95 9.29 -1.79 11.47
C THR A 95 8.91 -0.33 11.71
N ARG A 96 9.08 0.55 10.71
CA ARG A 96 8.82 2.00 10.86
C ARG A 96 7.32 2.34 10.89
N VAL A 97 6.54 1.66 10.06
CA VAL A 97 5.08 1.74 10.03
C VAL A 97 4.58 0.29 10.04
N PRO A 98 4.50 -0.33 11.23
CA PRO A 98 4.33 -1.78 11.36
C PRO A 98 2.86 -2.21 11.27
N SER A 99 1.96 -1.42 10.66
CA SER A 99 0.52 -1.70 10.64
C SER A 99 0.23 -3.12 10.16
N VAL A 100 0.78 -3.54 9.01
CA VAL A 100 0.58 -4.91 8.50
C VAL A 100 1.12 -5.98 9.45
N ARG A 101 2.21 -5.70 10.18
CA ARG A 101 2.75 -6.64 11.17
C ARG A 101 1.79 -6.82 12.34
N ALA A 102 1.26 -5.71 12.85
CA ALA A 102 0.29 -5.73 13.94
C ALA A 102 -0.97 -6.50 13.54
N GLU A 103 -1.52 -6.24 12.35
CA GLU A 103 -2.70 -6.97 11.85
C GLU A 103 -2.42 -8.47 11.72
N CYS A 104 -1.29 -8.87 11.12
CA CYS A 104 -0.93 -10.30 11.00
C CYS A 104 -0.77 -10.98 12.37
N GLU A 105 -0.21 -10.28 13.36
CA GLU A 105 -0.05 -10.79 14.71
C GLU A 105 -1.39 -10.86 15.47
N GLU A 106 -2.34 -9.97 15.17
CA GLU A 106 -3.70 -9.97 15.71
C GLU A 106 -4.53 -11.12 15.16
N VAL A 107 -4.63 -11.25 13.83
CA VAL A 107 -5.32 -12.38 13.16
C VAL A 107 -4.75 -13.72 13.64
N LEU A 108 -3.43 -13.82 13.80
CA LEU A 108 -2.79 -15.03 14.32
C LEU A 108 -3.27 -15.35 15.74
N ARG A 109 -3.30 -14.36 16.64
CA ARG A 109 -3.78 -14.53 18.01
C ARG A 109 -5.25 -14.91 18.05
N ASP A 110 -6.07 -14.23 17.27
CA ASP A 110 -7.52 -14.40 17.30
C ASP A 110 -7.92 -15.77 16.71
N THR A 111 -7.32 -16.17 15.60
CA THR A 111 -7.50 -17.52 15.05
C THR A 111 -7.13 -18.60 16.06
N LEU A 112 -5.97 -18.48 16.74
CA LEU A 112 -5.54 -19.44 17.76
C LEU A 112 -6.45 -19.42 18.99
N GLY A 113 -6.86 -18.23 19.45
CA GLY A 113 -7.73 -18.03 20.60
C GLY A 113 -9.14 -18.62 20.42
N ARG A 114 -9.62 -18.66 19.17
CA ARG A 114 -10.87 -19.32 18.78
C ARG A 114 -10.75 -20.85 18.67
N GLY A 115 -9.57 -21.41 18.93
CA GLY A 115 -9.28 -22.85 18.80
C GLY A 115 -8.97 -23.30 17.37
N GLY A 116 -8.76 -22.34 16.45
CA GLY A 116 -8.31 -22.60 15.09
C GLY A 116 -6.82 -22.96 15.01
N GLN A 117 -6.37 -23.32 13.81
CA GLN A 117 -4.96 -23.55 13.51
C GLN A 117 -4.45 -22.45 12.59
N ALA A 118 -3.40 -21.74 13.00
CA ALA A 118 -2.78 -20.70 12.19
C ALA A 118 -1.24 -20.72 12.27
N VAL A 119 -0.60 -20.33 11.18
CA VAL A 119 0.84 -20.11 11.08
C VAL A 119 1.10 -18.80 10.32
N LEU A 120 1.96 -17.95 10.88
CA LEU A 120 2.49 -16.78 10.19
C LEU A 120 3.77 -17.15 9.45
N ILE A 121 3.84 -16.86 8.16
CA ILE A 121 5.06 -16.92 7.35
C ILE A 121 5.51 -15.48 7.10
N ARG A 122 6.66 -15.10 7.65
CA ARG A 122 7.22 -13.76 7.53
C ARG A 122 8.43 -13.78 6.62
N VAL A 123 8.32 -13.17 5.44
CA VAL A 123 9.41 -13.03 4.47
C VAL A 123 9.99 -11.63 4.55
N ASN A 124 11.20 -11.52 5.11
CA ASN A 124 11.90 -10.25 5.19
C ASN A 124 13.43 -10.46 5.31
N PRO A 125 14.26 -9.74 4.55
CA PRO A 125 15.71 -9.93 4.61
C PRO A 125 16.34 -9.39 5.90
N ASP A 126 15.74 -8.38 6.51
CA ASP A 126 16.34 -7.64 7.64
C ASP A 126 15.65 -7.95 8.97
N PHE A 127 14.32 -8.10 8.95
CA PHE A 127 13.47 -8.27 10.14
C PHE A 127 12.54 -9.50 10.04
N PRO A 128 13.07 -10.72 9.82
CA PRO A 128 12.24 -11.90 9.61
C PRO A 128 11.58 -12.44 10.89
N ASP A 129 12.14 -12.13 12.07
CA ASP A 129 11.71 -12.76 13.31
C ASP A 129 10.40 -12.17 13.86
N ASN A 130 9.60 -13.04 14.49
CA ASN A 130 8.46 -12.67 15.34
C ASN A 130 8.81 -13.02 16.79
N LYS A 131 8.77 -12.01 17.66
CA LYS A 131 9.13 -12.19 19.08
C LYS A 131 7.95 -12.57 19.95
N ASP A 132 6.73 -12.30 19.49
CA ASP A 132 5.52 -12.46 20.31
C ASP A 132 4.99 -13.89 20.25
N LEU A 133 5.02 -14.51 19.06
CA LEU A 133 4.60 -15.90 18.83
C LEU A 133 5.60 -16.65 17.92
N PRO A 134 6.85 -16.83 18.35
CA PRO A 134 7.88 -17.49 17.53
C PRO A 134 7.54 -18.94 17.17
N GLU A 135 6.84 -19.66 18.05
CA GLU A 135 6.43 -21.05 17.83
C GLU A 135 5.35 -21.21 16.74
N HIS A 136 4.61 -20.14 16.45
CA HIS A 136 3.60 -20.07 15.40
C HIS A 136 4.08 -19.29 14.17
N THR A 137 5.38 -18.99 14.09
CA THR A 137 5.96 -18.19 13.00
C THR A 137 7.08 -18.92 12.27
N ILE A 138 7.00 -18.92 10.94
CA ILE A 138 8.08 -19.33 10.05
C ILE A 138 8.76 -18.07 9.51
N SER A 139 9.98 -17.84 9.98
CA SER A 139 10.85 -16.74 9.55
C SER A 139 11.61 -17.10 8.27
N ILE A 140 11.41 -16.35 7.18
CA ILE A 140 12.14 -16.52 5.91
C ILE A 140 12.97 -15.26 5.64
N LYS A 141 14.29 -15.42 5.70
CA LYS A 141 15.25 -14.34 5.41
C LYS A 141 15.49 -14.18 3.91
N ASP A 142 14.50 -13.66 3.20
CA ASP A 142 14.56 -13.40 1.75
C ASP A 142 13.80 -12.12 1.39
N THR A 143 14.00 -11.64 0.17
CA THR A 143 13.19 -10.57 -0.44
C THR A 143 11.85 -11.12 -0.92
N ALA A 144 10.81 -10.28 -0.94
CA ALA A 144 9.48 -10.67 -1.40
C ALA A 144 9.48 -11.20 -2.85
N LEU A 145 10.23 -10.56 -3.76
CA LEU A 145 10.33 -10.98 -5.16
C LEU A 145 10.96 -12.37 -5.30
N SER A 146 12.08 -12.63 -4.63
CA SER A 146 12.74 -13.95 -4.66
C SER A 146 11.82 -15.03 -4.10
N ALA A 147 11.15 -14.78 -2.97
CA ALA A 147 10.22 -15.73 -2.38
C ALA A 147 9.03 -16.04 -3.31
N LEU A 148 8.36 -15.02 -3.85
CA LEU A 148 7.24 -15.20 -4.76
C LEU A 148 7.64 -15.93 -6.05
N THR A 149 8.82 -15.62 -6.61
CA THR A 149 9.33 -16.32 -7.80
C THR A 149 9.53 -17.81 -7.54
N ARG A 150 10.03 -18.18 -6.34
CA ARG A 150 10.21 -19.59 -5.95
C ARG A 150 8.88 -20.28 -5.69
N ILE A 151 7.91 -19.59 -5.11
CA ILE A 151 6.55 -20.12 -4.91
C ILE A 151 5.91 -20.40 -6.27
N ASP A 152 5.97 -19.45 -7.20
CA ASP A 152 5.41 -19.60 -8.56
C ASP A 152 6.05 -20.79 -9.30
N ALA A 153 7.38 -20.89 -9.28
CA ALA A 153 8.10 -22.01 -9.87
C ALA A 153 7.73 -23.37 -9.24
N ALA A 154 7.50 -23.41 -7.92
CA ALA A 154 7.07 -24.61 -7.22
C ALA A 154 5.62 -25.00 -7.55
N MET A 155 4.74 -24.02 -7.76
CA MET A 155 3.35 -24.25 -8.14
C MET A 155 3.19 -24.70 -9.59
N GLY A 156 4.04 -24.20 -10.51
CA GLY A 156 4.02 -24.61 -11.92
C GLY A 156 4.68 -25.97 -12.21
N ALA A 157 5.32 -26.58 -11.21
CA ALA A 157 6.00 -27.87 -11.33
C ALA A 157 5.13 -29.08 -10.93
N GLY A 158 3.86 -28.87 -10.55
CA GLY A 158 2.88 -29.91 -10.20
C GLY A 158 1.76 -30.02 -11.22
#